data_AF-A0AAN7LYI3-F1
#
_entry.id   AF-A0AAN7LYI3-F1
#
_cell.length_a   1.000
_cell.length_b   1.000
_cell.length_c   1.000
_cell.angle_alpha   90.00
_cell.angle_beta   90.00
_cell.angle_gamma   90.00
#
_symmetry.space_group_name_H-M   'P 1'
#
loop_
_entity.id
_entity.type
_entity.pdbx_description
1 polymer ?
#
loop_
_entity_poly.entity_id
_entity_poly.type
_entity_poly.pdbx_seq_one_letter_code
_entity_poly.pdbx_strand_id
1 'polypeptide(L)'
;MAPLFLLVSLLPALAIAGHDYKQALTKSILFFEAQRSGVLPSNQRVSWRANSGLNDGKASGLFAFADKYRSKYDSSITVAQKYYRSVSGYNDELLWAAAWLYQATNNQYYLDYLGNNGDTMGATGWMMTEFGWDVKYAGVQTLGAKFLMQGKVGQHGSVFEKYQQNAEYFMCSCIGKGSKNVQRTPGGLIFQQRWNNMQFVTSSSFLATVYADYLSSAGKSLSCSSGNVQSSELLSFAQSQRDNYEQTEPATYNNAPLLGILARLGVGHSGYNQLLPVILPTTKQIVTLPTPVPDATTTSPISIEQKLTTRWNADGKTYFRYSTMVINKSDKTLTSLNLCISKLYGPIWGLTKTGDSYTFPTWIQSLPAGKSLEFVYIHASSQAEVSVSGYKLA
;
A
#
# COMPACT_ATOMS: atom_id res chain seq x y z
N MET A 1 -35.70 50.90 28.30
CA MET A 1 -35.70 51.61 27.00
C MET A 1 -34.36 51.42 26.34
N ALA A 2 -34.37 51.40 25.00
CA ALA A 2 -33.26 51.27 24.05
C ALA A 2 -32.71 49.85 23.81
N PRO A 3 -33.07 49.20 22.68
CA PRO A 3 -32.37 48.03 22.15
C PRO A 3 -31.16 48.51 21.35
N LEU A 4 -29.99 47.88 21.49
CA LEU A 4 -28.87 48.14 20.58
C LEU A 4 -28.60 46.89 19.75
N PHE A 5 -28.93 47.04 18.47
CA PHE A 5 -28.68 46.15 17.35
C PHE A 5 -27.28 45.53 17.40
N LEU A 6 -27.20 44.20 17.45
CA LEU A 6 -26.00 43.52 17.02
C LEU A 6 -26.04 43.41 15.49
N LEU A 7 -25.18 44.22 14.87
CA LEU A 7 -24.80 44.15 13.47
C LEU A 7 -24.35 42.70 13.17
N VAL A 8 -25.06 42.01 12.29
CA VAL A 8 -24.58 40.76 11.69
C VAL A 8 -23.42 41.13 10.77
N SER A 9 -22.20 41.11 11.30
CA SER A 9 -21.00 41.08 10.47
C SER A 9 -20.92 39.69 9.82
N LEU A 10 -21.11 39.65 8.50
CA LEU A 10 -20.75 38.49 7.69
C LEU A 10 -19.27 38.20 7.90
N LEU A 11 -18.94 37.17 8.67
CA LEU A 11 -17.67 36.48 8.58
C LEU A 11 -17.89 35.19 7.77
N PRO A 12 -17.06 34.92 6.74
CA PRO A 12 -17.26 33.78 5.86
C PRO A 12 -17.06 32.50 6.67
N ALA A 13 -18.00 31.57 6.56
CA ALA A 13 -17.87 30.25 7.16
C ALA A 13 -16.60 29.58 6.62
N LEU A 14 -15.60 29.36 7.49
CA LEU A 14 -14.52 28.41 7.20
C LEU A 14 -15.13 27.00 7.24
N ALA A 15 -15.36 26.45 6.04
CA ALA A 15 -15.75 25.07 5.86
C ALA A 15 -14.60 24.14 6.28
N ILE A 16 -14.83 23.29 7.28
CA ILE A 16 -13.95 22.16 7.59
C ILE A 16 -14.52 20.93 6.86
N ALA A 17 -13.91 20.59 5.73
CA ALA A 17 -14.32 19.49 4.87
C ALA A 17 -13.72 18.14 5.35
N GLY A 18 -14.58 17.15 5.60
CA GLY A 18 -14.14 15.76 5.81
C GLY A 18 -13.67 15.11 4.50
N HIS A 19 -12.64 14.26 4.58
CA HIS A 19 -12.02 13.63 3.41
C HIS A 19 -12.85 12.44 2.87
N ASP A 20 -13.17 12.46 1.57
CA ASP A 20 -13.92 11.40 0.87
C ASP A 20 -12.98 10.27 0.43
N TYR A 21 -12.83 9.26 1.29
CA TYR A 21 -11.94 8.12 1.05
C TYR A 21 -12.38 7.21 -0.10
N LYS A 22 -13.68 7.15 -0.43
CA LYS A 22 -14.18 6.39 -1.60
C LYS A 22 -13.72 7.08 -2.89
N GLN A 23 -13.85 8.40 -2.94
CA GLN A 23 -13.34 9.19 -4.04
C GLN A 23 -11.82 9.16 -4.10
N ALA A 24 -11.12 9.20 -2.96
CA ALA A 24 -9.68 9.06 -2.91
C ALA A 24 -9.23 7.72 -3.50
N LEU A 25 -9.81 6.59 -3.07
CA LEU A 25 -9.46 5.26 -3.59
C LEU A 25 -9.79 5.12 -5.08
N THR A 26 -10.96 5.63 -5.51
CA THR A 26 -11.34 5.62 -6.93
C THR A 26 -10.36 6.43 -7.78
N LYS A 27 -9.96 7.61 -7.29
CA LYS A 27 -8.97 8.47 -7.94
C LYS A 27 -7.57 7.84 -7.92
N SER A 28 -7.18 7.14 -6.86
CA SER A 28 -5.91 6.40 -6.80
C SER A 28 -5.88 5.29 -7.84
N ILE A 29 -6.95 4.51 -8.00
CA ILE A 29 -7.01 3.47 -9.04
C ILE A 29 -6.97 4.10 -10.44
N LEU A 30 -7.73 5.17 -10.68
CA LEU A 30 -7.67 5.91 -11.95
C LEU A 30 -6.29 6.52 -12.20
N PHE A 31 -5.59 6.98 -11.16
CA PHE A 31 -4.22 7.47 -11.24
C PHE A 31 -3.24 6.38 -11.70
N PHE A 32 -3.41 5.13 -11.25
CA PHE A 32 -2.62 4.00 -11.75
C PHE A 32 -2.98 3.60 -13.18
N GLU A 33 -4.27 3.56 -13.51
CA GLU A 33 -4.70 3.34 -14.90
C GLU A 33 -4.14 4.43 -15.83
N ALA A 34 -4.08 5.67 -15.37
CA ALA A 34 -3.51 6.80 -16.10
C ALA A 34 -1.98 6.73 -16.27
N GLN A 35 -1.28 5.94 -15.45
CA GLN A 35 0.17 5.76 -15.52
C GLN A 35 0.60 4.51 -16.30
N ARG A 36 -0.35 3.70 -16.78
CA ARG A 36 -0.04 2.59 -17.69
C ARG A 36 0.73 3.11 -18.91
N SER A 37 1.81 2.42 -19.23
CA SER A 37 2.54 2.58 -20.49
C SER A 37 2.42 1.29 -21.30
N GLY A 38 2.66 1.39 -22.61
CA GLY A 38 2.34 0.36 -23.59
C GLY A 38 0.95 0.53 -24.20
N VAL A 39 0.46 -0.56 -24.81
CA VAL A 39 -0.91 -0.64 -25.33
C VAL A 39 -1.87 -0.70 -24.17
N LEU A 40 -2.83 0.22 -24.12
CA LEU A 40 -3.88 0.25 -23.12
C LEU A 40 -4.97 -0.78 -23.47
N PRO A 41 -5.54 -1.47 -22.47
CA PRO A 41 -6.61 -2.42 -22.71
C PRO A 41 -7.90 -1.71 -23.13
N SER A 42 -8.75 -2.41 -23.89
CA SER A 42 -10.02 -1.86 -24.42
C SER A 42 -11.02 -1.43 -23.35
N ASN A 43 -10.85 -1.89 -22.10
CA ASN A 43 -11.68 -1.53 -20.94
C ASN A 43 -11.05 -0.45 -20.04
N GLN A 44 -10.07 0.32 -20.53
CA GLN A 44 -9.47 1.45 -19.82
C GLN A 44 -10.52 2.53 -19.48
N ARG A 45 -10.58 2.96 -18.21
CA ARG A 45 -11.57 3.96 -17.75
C ARG A 45 -11.10 5.41 -17.90
N VAL A 46 -9.80 5.64 -17.99
CA VAL A 46 -9.20 6.96 -18.20
C VAL A 46 -9.25 7.30 -19.70
N SER A 47 -10.40 7.81 -20.15
CA SER A 47 -10.70 8.00 -21.58
C SER A 47 -9.83 9.04 -22.31
N TRP A 48 -9.23 9.98 -21.58
CA TRP A 48 -8.29 10.95 -22.14
C TRP A 48 -6.87 10.39 -22.32
N ARG A 49 -6.57 9.19 -21.80
CA ARG A 49 -5.29 8.53 -22.02
C ARG A 49 -5.33 7.66 -23.27
N ALA A 50 -4.28 7.78 -24.08
CA ALA A 50 -3.98 6.87 -25.18
C ALA A 50 -2.77 5.99 -24.82
N ASN A 51 -2.56 4.96 -25.66
CA ASN A 51 -1.33 4.17 -25.68
C ASN A 51 -0.11 5.09 -25.58
N SER A 52 0.82 4.78 -24.69
CA SER A 52 2.08 5.52 -24.54
C SER A 52 3.24 4.56 -24.58
N GLY A 53 4.44 5.02 -24.89
CA GLY A 53 5.62 4.16 -24.86
C GLY A 53 5.55 2.93 -25.77
N LEU A 54 4.73 2.94 -26.81
CA LEU A 54 4.66 1.86 -27.80
C LEU A 54 5.98 1.65 -28.55
N ASN A 55 6.82 2.69 -28.55
CA ASN A 55 8.17 2.68 -29.07
C ASN A 55 9.21 2.83 -27.93
N ASP A 56 8.81 2.83 -26.66
CA ASP A 56 9.76 2.79 -25.55
C ASP A 56 10.40 1.40 -25.60
N GLY A 57 11.67 1.35 -25.99
CA GLY A 57 12.34 0.11 -26.38
C GLY A 57 12.81 0.07 -27.84
N LYS A 58 12.37 0.97 -28.74
CA LYS A 58 13.18 1.41 -29.92
C LYS A 58 14.44 2.19 -29.48
N ALA A 59 14.90 1.94 -28.26
CA ALA A 59 15.43 2.88 -27.29
C ALA A 59 16.94 3.15 -27.41
N SER A 60 17.51 2.97 -28.60
CA SER A 60 18.82 3.54 -28.87
C SER A 60 18.75 5.07 -28.95
N GLY A 61 17.65 5.64 -29.44
CA GLY A 61 17.53 7.10 -29.66
C GLY A 61 17.51 7.94 -28.37
N LEU A 62 16.65 7.62 -27.40
CA LEU A 62 16.55 8.37 -26.15
C LEU A 62 17.75 8.17 -25.25
N PHE A 63 18.26 6.93 -25.16
CA PHE A 63 19.50 6.66 -24.45
C PHE A 63 20.67 7.42 -25.07
N ALA A 64 20.85 7.35 -26.41
CA ALA A 64 21.92 8.07 -27.09
C ALA A 64 21.78 9.58 -26.96
N PHE A 65 20.56 10.12 -26.95
CA PHE A 65 20.32 11.53 -26.66
C PHE A 65 20.78 11.89 -25.24
N ALA A 66 20.33 11.14 -24.23
CA ALA A 66 20.68 11.40 -22.84
C ALA A 66 22.18 11.26 -22.58
N ASP A 67 22.81 10.24 -23.18
CA ASP A 67 24.24 9.99 -23.06
C ASP A 67 25.09 11.04 -23.81
N LYS A 68 24.58 11.57 -24.93
CA LYS A 68 25.24 12.65 -25.67
C LYS A 68 25.11 14.01 -24.96
N TYR A 69 23.96 14.28 -24.36
CA TYR A 69 23.63 15.57 -23.73
C TYR A 69 23.50 15.43 -22.21
N ARG A 70 24.64 15.14 -21.57
CA ARG A 70 24.72 14.85 -20.14
C ARG A 70 24.53 16.09 -19.27
N SER A 71 23.33 16.28 -18.75
CA SER A 71 23.00 17.34 -17.79
C SER A 71 21.83 16.94 -16.92
N LYS A 72 21.68 17.57 -15.76
CA LYS A 72 20.48 17.39 -14.95
C LYS A 72 19.30 18.04 -15.67
N TYR A 73 18.18 17.33 -15.75
CA TYR A 73 17.00 17.84 -16.45
C TYR A 73 16.50 19.16 -15.82
N ASP A 74 16.59 19.28 -14.49
CA ASP A 74 16.15 20.43 -13.71
C ASP A 74 17.09 21.65 -13.82
N SER A 75 18.25 21.50 -14.47
CA SER A 75 19.07 22.64 -14.90
C SER A 75 18.48 23.31 -16.14
N SER A 76 17.75 22.55 -16.98
CA SER A 76 17.03 23.07 -18.15
C SER A 76 15.60 23.49 -17.80
N ILE A 77 14.93 22.73 -16.92
CA ILE A 77 13.56 23.00 -16.46
C ILE A 77 13.63 23.47 -15.00
N THR A 78 14.09 24.70 -14.79
CA THR A 78 14.43 25.23 -13.46
C THR A 78 13.25 25.27 -12.49
N VAL A 79 12.01 25.39 -12.97
CA VAL A 79 10.80 25.31 -12.14
C VAL A 79 10.67 23.95 -11.42
N ALA A 80 11.19 22.86 -12.01
CA ALA A 80 11.12 21.53 -11.44
C ALA A 80 11.99 21.39 -10.17
N GLN A 81 13.02 22.24 -9.99
CA GLN A 81 13.87 22.21 -8.80
C GLN A 81 13.10 22.45 -7.50
N LYS A 82 11.92 23.07 -7.56
CA LYS A 82 11.06 23.30 -6.39
C LYS A 82 10.25 22.06 -5.98
N TYR A 83 10.13 21.08 -6.87
CA TYR A 83 9.23 19.93 -6.71
C TYR A 83 9.99 18.60 -6.77
N TYR A 84 10.78 18.39 -7.82
CA TYR A 84 11.51 17.16 -8.12
C TYR A 84 12.96 17.46 -8.48
N ARG A 85 13.66 18.20 -7.63
CA ARG A 85 15.08 18.51 -7.85
C ARG A 85 15.90 17.23 -8.02
N SER A 86 16.68 17.15 -9.09
CA SER A 86 17.63 16.05 -9.29
C SER A 86 18.81 16.24 -8.34
N VAL A 87 18.83 15.49 -7.24
CA VAL A 87 19.91 15.56 -6.25
C VAL A 87 21.03 14.60 -6.65
N SER A 88 20.70 13.33 -6.88
CA SER A 88 21.61 12.27 -7.35
C SER A 88 22.34 12.62 -8.66
N GLY A 89 21.64 13.29 -9.57
CA GLY A 89 22.14 13.65 -10.91
C GLY A 89 21.46 12.86 -12.02
N TYR A 90 22.27 12.43 -12.99
CA TYR A 90 21.83 11.66 -14.17
C TYR A 90 22.65 10.38 -14.41
N ASN A 91 23.73 10.18 -13.65
CA ASN A 91 24.68 9.08 -13.87
C ASN A 91 24.01 7.74 -13.56
N ASP A 92 23.28 7.67 -12.45
CA ASP A 92 22.50 6.49 -12.07
C ASP A 92 21.33 6.25 -13.03
N GLU A 93 20.69 7.29 -13.58
CA GLU A 93 19.67 7.16 -14.61
C GLU A 93 20.22 6.55 -15.90
N LEU A 94 21.39 7.00 -16.36
CA LEU A 94 22.03 6.45 -17.56
C LEU A 94 22.41 4.98 -17.35
N LEU A 95 23.01 4.64 -16.21
CA LEU A 95 23.33 3.25 -15.88
C LEU A 95 22.06 2.39 -15.73
N TRP A 96 20.99 2.94 -15.14
CA TRP A 96 19.71 2.26 -15.01
C TRP A 96 19.07 1.96 -16.36
N ALA A 97 19.09 2.94 -17.27
CA ALA A 97 18.63 2.75 -18.64
C ALA A 97 19.48 1.70 -19.37
N ALA A 98 20.81 1.78 -19.27
CA ALA A 98 21.71 0.78 -19.88
C ALA A 98 21.44 -0.64 -19.35
N ALA A 99 21.21 -0.80 -18.04
CA ALA A 99 20.86 -2.10 -17.45
C ALA A 99 19.56 -2.67 -18.00
N TRP A 100 18.51 -1.87 -18.12
CA TRP A 100 17.24 -2.31 -18.72
C TRP A 100 17.36 -2.61 -20.21
N LEU A 101 18.10 -1.79 -20.95
CA LEU A 101 18.32 -2.02 -22.38
C LEU A 101 19.11 -3.30 -22.60
N TYR A 102 20.14 -3.56 -21.81
CA TYR A 102 20.84 -4.85 -21.85
C TYR A 102 19.92 -6.02 -21.52
N GLN A 103 19.11 -5.92 -20.45
CA GLN A 103 18.14 -6.95 -20.07
C GLN A 103 17.12 -7.23 -21.17
N ALA A 104 16.68 -6.21 -21.91
CA ALA A 104 15.67 -6.32 -22.95
C ALA A 104 16.23 -6.83 -24.28
N THR A 105 17.46 -6.44 -24.64
CA THR A 105 18.00 -6.67 -25.99
C THR A 105 19.20 -7.61 -26.05
N ASN A 106 19.82 -7.94 -24.92
CA ASN A 106 21.14 -8.59 -24.83
C ASN A 106 22.23 -7.90 -25.71
N ASN A 107 22.11 -6.60 -25.98
CA ASN A 107 23.08 -5.89 -26.82
C ASN A 107 24.34 -5.57 -26.02
N GLN A 108 25.49 -6.07 -26.49
CA GLN A 108 26.79 -5.95 -25.84
C GLN A 108 27.20 -4.50 -25.58
N TYR A 109 26.79 -3.54 -26.41
CA TYR A 109 27.06 -2.13 -26.19
C TYR A 109 26.60 -1.65 -24.79
N TYR A 110 25.42 -2.06 -24.34
CA TYR A 110 24.91 -1.67 -23.03
C TYR A 110 25.60 -2.41 -21.88
N LEU A 111 26.01 -3.66 -22.10
CA LEU A 111 26.84 -4.39 -21.14
C LEU A 111 28.20 -3.71 -20.96
N ASP A 112 28.85 -3.35 -22.07
CA ASP A 112 30.11 -2.63 -22.06
C ASP A 112 29.96 -1.23 -21.44
N TYR A 113 28.83 -0.55 -21.69
CA TYR A 113 28.53 0.71 -21.05
C TYR A 113 28.48 0.57 -19.52
N LEU A 114 27.79 -0.44 -18.99
CA LEU A 114 27.73 -0.71 -17.55
C LEU A 114 29.09 -1.06 -16.95
N GLY A 115 29.88 -1.88 -17.64
CA GLY A 115 31.21 -2.28 -17.21
C GLY A 115 32.21 -1.12 -17.20
N ASN A 116 32.28 -0.38 -18.31
CA ASN A 116 33.26 0.69 -18.48
C ASN A 116 32.95 1.94 -17.65
N ASN A 117 31.66 2.26 -17.44
CA ASN A 117 31.27 3.49 -16.76
C ASN A 117 30.96 3.28 -15.27
N GLY A 118 30.74 2.05 -14.82
CA GLY A 118 30.25 1.75 -13.46
C GLY A 118 31.04 2.40 -12.32
N ASP A 119 32.37 2.37 -12.40
CA ASP A 119 33.25 3.00 -11.43
C ASP A 119 33.15 4.54 -11.52
N THR A 120 33.34 5.12 -12.71
CA THR A 120 33.34 6.59 -12.90
C THR A 120 32.00 7.26 -12.65
N MET A 121 30.90 6.54 -12.88
CA MET A 121 29.53 6.98 -12.65
C MET A 121 29.04 6.61 -11.24
N GLY A 122 29.88 6.03 -10.38
CA GLY A 122 29.62 5.86 -8.95
C GLY A 122 28.83 4.61 -8.55
N ALA A 123 28.36 3.79 -9.49
CA ALA A 123 27.55 2.62 -9.17
C ALA A 123 28.30 1.49 -8.43
N THR A 124 29.62 1.47 -8.51
CA THR A 124 30.45 0.56 -7.71
C THR A 124 31.00 1.19 -6.42
N GLY A 125 31.03 2.53 -6.34
CA GLY A 125 31.55 3.26 -5.18
C GLY A 125 30.49 3.58 -4.12
N TRP A 126 29.26 3.87 -4.53
CA TRP A 126 28.19 4.25 -3.62
C TRP A 126 27.41 3.04 -3.11
N MET A 127 27.57 2.75 -1.81
CA MET A 127 26.77 1.78 -1.08
C MET A 127 25.46 2.41 -0.61
N MET A 128 24.35 2.03 -1.24
CA MET A 128 23.05 2.65 -1.00
C MET A 128 22.28 2.00 0.14
N THR A 129 21.46 2.81 0.81
CA THR A 129 20.39 2.35 1.72
C THR A 129 19.01 2.85 1.27
N GLU A 130 18.96 3.48 0.09
CA GLU A 130 17.77 4.10 -0.48
C GLU A 130 17.62 3.75 -1.96
N PHE A 131 16.37 3.55 -2.38
CA PHE A 131 15.98 3.43 -3.77
C PHE A 131 14.70 4.22 -4.00
N GLY A 132 14.65 5.05 -5.04
CA GLY A 132 13.50 5.91 -5.27
C GLY A 132 13.53 6.72 -6.57
N TRP A 133 12.68 7.74 -6.64
CA TRP A 133 12.54 8.56 -7.84
C TRP A 133 13.79 9.37 -8.18
N ASP A 134 14.59 9.75 -7.18
CA ASP A 134 15.83 10.51 -7.40
C ASP A 134 17.02 9.57 -7.59
N VAL A 135 17.19 8.52 -6.77
CA VAL A 135 18.38 7.65 -6.83
C VAL A 135 18.11 6.22 -7.34
N LYS A 136 18.86 5.77 -8.36
CA LYS A 136 18.70 4.46 -9.02
C LYS A 136 19.81 3.45 -8.74
N TYR A 137 20.91 3.83 -8.09
CA TYR A 137 22.07 2.96 -7.90
C TYR A 137 21.72 1.58 -7.32
N ALA A 138 20.88 1.49 -6.28
CA ALA A 138 20.46 0.21 -5.71
C ALA A 138 19.75 -0.69 -6.74
N GLY A 139 18.95 -0.11 -7.64
CA GLY A 139 18.34 -0.84 -8.75
C GLY A 139 19.37 -1.31 -9.78
N VAL A 140 20.29 -0.43 -10.20
CA VAL A 140 21.40 -0.77 -11.12
C VAL A 140 22.22 -1.93 -10.57
N GLN A 141 22.62 -1.83 -9.30
CA GLN A 141 23.41 -2.84 -8.59
C GLN A 141 22.66 -4.18 -8.51
N THR A 142 21.35 -4.15 -8.23
CA THR A 142 20.50 -5.36 -8.20
C THR A 142 20.41 -6.04 -9.58
N LEU A 143 20.25 -5.27 -10.66
CA LEU A 143 20.28 -5.84 -12.02
C LEU A 143 21.68 -6.34 -12.41
N GLY A 144 22.74 -5.62 -12.04
CA GLY A 144 24.11 -6.05 -12.26
C GLY A 144 24.40 -7.39 -11.59
N ALA A 145 23.97 -7.55 -10.33
CA ALA A 145 24.06 -8.82 -9.60
C ALA A 145 23.36 -9.97 -10.34
N LYS A 146 22.17 -9.72 -10.91
CA LYS A 146 21.46 -10.71 -11.74
C LYS A 146 22.29 -11.12 -12.94
N PHE A 147 22.84 -10.17 -13.69
CA PHE A 147 23.65 -10.47 -14.87
C PHE A 147 24.87 -11.30 -14.50
N LEU A 148 25.52 -10.98 -13.38
CA LEU A 148 26.64 -11.77 -12.85
C LEU A 148 26.22 -13.20 -12.51
N MET A 149 25.13 -13.38 -11.76
CA MET A 149 24.61 -14.70 -11.41
C MET A 149 24.22 -15.53 -12.64
N GLN A 150 23.82 -14.89 -13.73
CA GLN A 150 23.50 -15.53 -15.01
C GLN A 150 24.72 -15.76 -15.91
N GLY A 151 25.93 -15.35 -15.51
CA GLY A 151 27.14 -15.42 -16.34
C GLY A 151 27.11 -14.45 -17.54
N LYS A 152 26.23 -13.45 -17.52
CA LYS A 152 25.98 -12.49 -18.61
C LYS A 152 26.76 -11.18 -18.42
N VAL A 153 28.05 -11.28 -18.09
CA VAL A 153 28.89 -10.11 -17.75
C VAL A 153 30.10 -9.91 -18.66
N GLY A 154 30.37 -10.87 -19.56
CA GLY A 154 31.52 -10.81 -20.47
C GLY A 154 32.83 -10.60 -19.72
N GLN A 155 33.67 -9.69 -20.23
CA GLN A 155 34.96 -9.32 -19.64
C GLN A 155 34.87 -8.43 -18.39
N HIS A 156 33.66 -7.93 -18.04
CA HIS A 156 33.47 -6.94 -16.98
C HIS A 156 33.21 -7.56 -15.60
N GLY A 157 33.51 -8.85 -15.41
CA GLY A 157 33.16 -9.61 -14.21
C GLY A 157 33.48 -8.89 -12.90
N SER A 158 34.67 -8.30 -12.78
CA SER A 158 35.11 -7.57 -11.58
C SER A 158 34.27 -6.34 -11.23
N VAL A 159 33.73 -5.64 -12.23
CA VAL A 159 32.81 -4.50 -12.02
C VAL A 159 31.46 -5.01 -11.53
N PHE A 160 30.97 -6.09 -12.14
CA PHE A 160 29.69 -6.68 -11.77
C PHE A 160 29.72 -7.38 -10.40
N GLU A 161 30.89 -7.87 -9.96
CA GLU A 161 31.10 -8.33 -8.58
C GLU A 161 30.91 -7.19 -7.58
N LYS A 162 31.41 -5.99 -7.87
CA LYS A 162 31.16 -4.80 -7.04
C LYS A 162 29.67 -4.40 -7.05
N TYR A 163 28.98 -4.53 -8.20
CA TYR A 163 27.52 -4.33 -8.24
C TYR A 163 26.79 -5.32 -7.33
N GLN A 164 27.18 -6.59 -7.36
CA GLN A 164 26.63 -7.59 -6.45
C GLN A 164 26.90 -7.21 -4.99
N GLN A 165 28.15 -6.89 -4.63
CA GLN A 165 28.49 -6.48 -3.26
C GLN A 165 27.64 -5.31 -2.75
N ASN A 166 27.41 -4.29 -3.60
CA ASN A 166 26.60 -3.14 -3.22
C ASN A 166 25.09 -3.46 -3.16
N ALA A 167 24.59 -4.34 -4.03
CA ALA A 167 23.23 -4.84 -3.92
C ALA A 167 23.03 -5.61 -2.61
N GLU A 168 23.98 -6.48 -2.26
CA GLU A 168 23.97 -7.27 -1.03
C GLU A 168 24.06 -6.38 0.21
N TYR A 169 24.89 -5.33 0.17
CA TYR A 169 24.92 -4.29 1.20
C TYR A 169 23.52 -3.69 1.42
N PHE A 170 22.85 -3.26 0.35
CA PHE A 170 21.51 -2.67 0.43
C PHE A 170 20.50 -3.65 1.07
N MET A 171 20.52 -4.93 0.66
CA MET A 171 19.63 -5.95 1.22
C MET A 171 19.90 -6.19 2.70
N CYS A 172 21.16 -6.35 3.08
CA CYS A 172 21.58 -6.55 4.47
C CYS A 172 21.19 -5.36 5.36
N SER A 173 21.37 -4.14 4.86
CA SER A 173 20.97 -2.91 5.55
C SER A 173 19.45 -2.84 5.77
N CYS A 174 18.64 -3.27 4.81
CA CYS A 174 17.19 -3.26 4.90
C CYS A 174 16.67 -4.25 5.96
N ILE A 175 17.25 -5.46 6.03
CA ILE A 175 16.82 -6.49 6.98
C ILE A 175 17.41 -6.31 8.38
N GLY A 176 18.36 -5.40 8.56
CA GLY A 176 18.98 -5.14 9.87
C GLY A 176 20.17 -6.04 10.20
N LYS A 177 20.79 -6.65 9.18
CA LYS A 177 21.97 -7.54 9.31
C LYS A 177 23.24 -6.97 8.69
N GLY A 178 23.19 -5.75 8.15
CA GLY A 178 24.32 -5.05 7.55
C GLY A 178 25.18 -4.32 8.59
N SER A 179 26.32 -3.80 8.11
CA SER A 179 27.22 -2.95 8.90
C SER A 179 26.61 -1.58 9.23
N LYS A 180 25.71 -1.08 8.38
CA LYS A 180 24.91 0.12 8.61
C LYS A 180 23.47 -0.19 8.21
N ASN A 181 22.57 -0.22 9.18
CA ASN A 181 21.18 -0.63 8.97
C ASN A 181 20.25 0.57 8.80
N VAL A 182 19.18 0.37 8.03
CA VAL A 182 18.09 1.35 7.91
C VAL A 182 17.40 1.47 9.27
N GLN A 183 17.03 2.70 9.66
CA GLN A 183 16.32 2.91 10.92
C GLN A 183 14.95 2.23 10.88
N ARG A 184 14.37 1.95 12.04
CA ARG A 184 13.03 1.38 12.14
C ARG A 184 12.15 2.22 13.05
N THR A 185 10.86 2.28 12.74
CA THR A 185 9.86 2.79 13.68
C THR A 185 9.72 1.84 14.87
N PRO A 186 9.08 2.26 15.98
CA PRO A 186 8.78 1.35 17.09
C PRO A 186 7.97 0.10 16.67
N GLY A 187 7.17 0.20 15.60
CA GLY A 187 6.43 -0.92 15.00
C GLY A 187 7.25 -1.79 14.04
N GLY A 188 8.54 -1.51 13.83
CA GLY A 188 9.42 -2.33 13.00
C GLY A 188 9.44 -2.01 11.50
N LEU A 189 8.67 -1.01 11.04
CA LEU A 189 8.71 -0.50 9.67
C LEU A 189 10.05 0.18 9.40
N ILE A 190 10.69 -0.08 8.25
CA ILE A 190 11.89 0.67 7.88
C ILE A 190 11.56 2.16 7.71
N PHE A 191 12.45 3.03 8.20
CA PHE A 191 12.26 4.46 8.24
C PHE A 191 13.46 5.16 7.62
N GLN A 192 13.24 5.70 6.42
CA GLN A 192 14.24 6.41 5.63
C GLN A 192 14.10 7.92 5.78
N GLN A 193 12.87 8.44 5.63
CA GLN A 193 12.63 9.89 5.60
C GLN A 193 11.25 10.26 6.16
N ARG A 194 11.12 11.51 6.65
CA ARG A 194 9.89 12.01 7.29
C ARG A 194 8.74 12.27 6.30
N TRP A 195 9.03 12.79 5.11
CA TRP A 195 8.00 13.41 4.25
C TRP A 195 7.33 12.44 3.27
N ASN A 196 7.90 11.25 3.05
CA ASN A 196 7.30 10.23 2.18
C ASN A 196 7.94 8.86 2.43
N ASN A 197 7.95 8.40 3.69
CA ASN A 197 8.66 7.17 4.04
C ASN A 197 8.21 5.95 3.23
N MET A 198 6.91 5.88 2.93
CA MET A 198 6.31 4.71 2.29
C MET A 198 6.81 4.47 0.87
N GLN A 199 7.24 5.50 0.15
CA GLN A 199 7.91 5.30 -1.14
C GLN A 199 9.19 4.48 -0.99
N PHE A 200 9.97 4.75 0.05
CA PHE A 200 11.22 4.03 0.31
C PHE A 200 10.94 2.63 0.85
N VAL A 201 9.95 2.49 1.75
CA VAL A 201 9.55 1.15 2.22
C VAL A 201 9.13 0.27 1.04
N THR A 202 8.24 0.79 0.19
CA THR A 202 7.72 0.05 -0.97
C THR A 202 8.82 -0.31 -1.96
N SER A 203 9.70 0.64 -2.28
CA SER A 203 10.81 0.44 -3.24
C SER A 203 11.86 -0.55 -2.70
N SER A 204 12.19 -0.48 -1.42
CA SER A 204 13.11 -1.43 -0.78
C SER A 204 12.50 -2.83 -0.66
N SER A 205 11.22 -2.95 -0.30
CA SER A 205 10.52 -4.24 -0.30
C SER A 205 10.45 -4.86 -1.70
N PHE A 206 10.29 -4.05 -2.75
CA PHE A 206 10.35 -4.50 -4.14
C PHE A 206 11.71 -5.09 -4.48
N LEU A 207 12.79 -4.33 -4.25
CA LEU A 207 14.14 -4.81 -4.53
C LEU A 207 14.47 -6.06 -3.72
N ALA A 208 14.09 -6.13 -2.44
CA ALA A 208 14.29 -7.31 -1.60
C ALA A 208 13.56 -8.55 -2.15
N THR A 209 12.33 -8.39 -2.64
CA THR A 209 11.57 -9.48 -3.27
C THR A 209 12.25 -9.94 -4.56
N VAL A 210 12.62 -9.00 -5.43
CA VAL A 210 13.30 -9.30 -6.70
C VAL A 210 14.65 -9.99 -6.47
N TYR A 211 15.42 -9.55 -5.48
CA TYR A 211 16.71 -10.15 -5.17
C TYR A 211 16.58 -11.54 -4.53
N ALA A 212 15.53 -11.77 -3.72
CA ALA A 212 15.20 -13.10 -3.22
C ALA A 212 14.97 -14.10 -4.37
N ASP A 213 14.27 -13.69 -5.43
CA ASP A 213 14.07 -14.52 -6.63
C ASP A 213 15.39 -14.80 -7.35
N TYR A 214 16.29 -13.83 -7.43
CA TYR A 214 17.61 -14.02 -8.05
C TYR A 214 18.47 -15.01 -7.27
N LEU A 215 18.53 -14.88 -5.95
CA LEU A 215 19.22 -15.82 -5.07
C LEU A 215 18.64 -17.22 -5.19
N SER A 216 17.31 -17.34 -5.16
CA SER A 216 16.62 -18.63 -5.30
C SER A 216 16.90 -19.27 -6.64
N SER A 217 16.85 -18.50 -7.74
CA SER A 217 17.12 -19.00 -9.09
C SER A 217 18.59 -19.41 -9.27
N ALA A 218 19.51 -18.74 -8.58
CA ALA A 218 20.94 -19.04 -8.64
C ALA A 218 21.39 -20.11 -7.63
N GLY A 219 20.49 -20.59 -6.74
CA GLY A 219 20.85 -21.49 -5.64
C GLY A 219 21.85 -20.87 -4.65
N LYS A 220 21.80 -19.55 -4.47
CA LYS A 220 22.74 -18.78 -3.63
C LYS A 220 22.06 -18.26 -2.35
N SER A 221 22.88 -17.94 -1.36
CA SER A 221 22.48 -17.20 -0.16
C SER A 221 23.21 -15.86 -0.10
N LEU A 222 22.67 -14.95 0.72
CA LEU A 222 23.25 -13.63 0.98
C LEU A 222 24.15 -13.71 2.23
N SER A 223 25.36 -13.15 2.14
CA SER A 223 26.27 -13.06 3.29
C SER A 223 26.21 -11.65 3.88
N CYS A 224 25.64 -11.51 5.08
CA CYS A 224 25.58 -10.25 5.80
C CYS A 224 26.55 -10.23 6.99
N SER A 225 26.88 -9.02 7.48
CA SER A 225 27.76 -8.84 8.64
C SER A 225 27.28 -9.59 9.90
N SER A 226 25.97 -9.71 10.08
CA SER A 226 25.35 -10.45 11.19
C SER A 226 24.94 -11.89 10.85
N GLY A 227 25.49 -12.46 9.77
CA GLY A 227 25.30 -13.86 9.39
C GLY A 227 24.64 -14.06 8.03
N ASN A 228 24.54 -15.31 7.61
CA ASN A 228 23.97 -15.69 6.32
C ASN A 228 22.44 -15.53 6.32
N VAL A 229 21.91 -15.17 5.17
CA VAL A 229 20.50 -14.86 4.93
C VAL A 229 20.03 -15.64 3.72
N GLN A 230 18.95 -16.40 3.91
CA GLN A 230 18.33 -17.15 2.82
C GLN A 230 17.34 -16.28 2.03
N SER A 231 17.05 -16.65 0.78
CA SER A 231 16.05 -15.97 -0.05
C SER A 231 14.69 -15.83 0.66
N SER A 232 14.27 -16.86 1.42
CA SER A 232 13.03 -16.85 2.20
C SER A 232 13.00 -15.81 3.32
N GLU A 233 14.15 -15.43 3.88
CA GLU A 233 14.24 -14.40 4.90
C GLU A 233 14.08 -12.99 4.30
N LEU A 234 14.64 -12.74 3.11
CA LEU A 234 14.38 -11.50 2.35
C LEU A 234 12.90 -11.35 1.98
N LEU A 235 12.25 -12.46 1.58
CA LEU A 235 10.83 -12.46 1.29
C LEU A 235 9.98 -12.21 2.55
N SER A 236 10.33 -12.86 3.67
CA SER A 236 9.68 -12.62 4.97
C SER A 236 9.81 -11.16 5.40
N PHE A 237 11.00 -10.55 5.21
CA PHE A 237 11.19 -9.13 5.44
C PHE A 237 10.25 -8.28 4.57
N ALA A 238 10.21 -8.52 3.26
CA ALA A 238 9.35 -7.76 2.35
C ALA A 238 7.85 -7.89 2.69
N GLN A 239 7.42 -9.08 3.13
CA GLN A 239 6.07 -9.34 3.62
C GLN A 239 5.78 -8.59 4.92
N SER A 240 6.67 -8.65 5.91
CA SER A 240 6.50 -7.97 7.21
C SER A 240 6.33 -6.45 7.09
N GLN A 241 6.88 -5.83 6.05
CA GLN A 241 6.67 -4.40 5.81
C GLN A 241 5.22 -4.10 5.43
N ARG A 242 4.52 -5.04 4.78
CA ARG A 242 3.11 -4.89 4.39
C ARG A 242 2.19 -4.85 5.59
N ASP A 243 2.39 -5.76 6.53
CA ASP A 243 1.57 -5.86 7.75
C ASP A 243 1.69 -4.59 8.60
N ASN A 244 2.83 -3.91 8.52
CA ASN A 244 3.08 -2.67 9.23
C ASN A 244 2.57 -1.40 8.53
N TYR A 245 2.02 -1.50 7.31
CA TYR A 245 1.45 -0.36 6.60
C TYR A 245 0.18 0.18 7.27
N GLU A 246 -0.54 -0.66 8.00
CA GLU A 246 -1.76 -0.30 8.75
C GLU A 246 -1.52 0.74 9.85
N GLN A 247 -0.26 0.93 10.26
CA GLN A 247 0.14 1.88 11.30
C GLN A 247 0.56 3.27 10.76
N THR A 248 0.34 3.55 9.46
CA THR A 248 0.84 4.77 8.79
C THR A 248 -0.27 5.65 8.24
N GLU A 249 0.01 6.97 8.14
CA GLU A 249 -0.97 7.98 7.75
C GLU A 249 -1.63 7.75 6.37
N PRO A 250 -2.94 8.07 6.22
CA PRO A 250 -3.75 7.84 5.02
C PRO A 250 -3.25 8.43 3.68
N ALA A 251 -2.27 9.33 3.69
CA ALA A 251 -1.89 10.10 2.50
C ALA A 251 -0.87 9.40 1.57
N THR A 252 -0.28 8.28 1.97
CA THR A 252 0.80 7.61 1.20
C THR A 252 0.37 6.32 0.48
N TYR A 253 -0.95 6.12 0.33
CA TYR A 253 -1.63 4.91 -0.10
C TYR A 253 -1.47 4.49 -1.57
N ASN A 254 -0.71 5.25 -2.37
CA ASN A 254 -0.67 4.97 -3.79
C ASN A 254 0.18 3.70 -4.10
N ASN A 255 1.32 3.46 -3.46
CA ASN A 255 2.23 2.39 -3.92
C ASN A 255 2.07 1.02 -3.23
N ALA A 256 1.52 0.97 -2.01
CA ALA A 256 1.56 -0.22 -1.15
C ALA A 256 0.67 -1.40 -1.63
N PRO A 257 -0.60 -1.20 -2.04
CA PRO A 257 -1.45 -2.29 -2.51
C PRO A 257 -0.99 -2.89 -3.85
N LEU A 258 -0.32 -2.11 -4.70
CA LEU A 258 0.13 -2.55 -6.04
C LEU A 258 1.35 -3.47 -5.96
N LEU A 259 2.32 -3.15 -5.10
CA LEU A 259 3.44 -4.07 -4.84
C LEU A 259 2.93 -5.39 -4.26
N GLY A 260 1.91 -5.26 -3.40
CA GLY A 260 0.94 -6.29 -3.00
C GLY A 260 0.73 -7.37 -4.06
N ILE A 261 0.14 -6.90 -5.15
CA ILE A 261 -0.40 -7.65 -6.28
C ILE A 261 0.71 -8.04 -7.28
N LEU A 262 1.66 -7.15 -7.57
CA LEU A 262 2.73 -7.40 -8.54
C LEU A 262 3.74 -8.45 -8.03
N ALA A 263 4.05 -8.47 -6.73
CA ALA A 263 4.85 -9.55 -6.15
C ALA A 263 4.14 -10.91 -6.22
N ARG A 264 2.79 -10.93 -6.11
CA ARG A 264 2.00 -12.16 -6.27
C ARG A 264 1.96 -12.65 -7.71
N LEU A 265 1.93 -11.73 -8.68
CA LEU A 265 1.91 -12.05 -10.12
C LEU A 265 3.30 -12.39 -10.68
N GLY A 266 4.38 -11.84 -10.11
CA GLY A 266 5.76 -12.10 -10.53
C GLY A 266 6.33 -13.47 -10.16
N VAL A 267 5.82 -14.11 -9.10
CA VAL A 267 6.31 -15.42 -8.60
C VAL A 267 5.86 -16.60 -9.50
N GLY A 268 4.99 -16.37 -10.49
CA GLY A 268 4.45 -17.41 -11.34
C GLY A 268 3.64 -18.46 -10.56
N HIS A 269 2.96 -19.37 -11.26
CA HIS A 269 2.14 -20.44 -10.67
C HIS A 269 2.99 -21.57 -10.06
N SER A 270 4.03 -21.22 -9.31
CA SER A 270 4.90 -22.18 -8.64
C SER A 270 4.30 -22.61 -7.30
N GLY A 271 3.31 -23.53 -7.38
CA GLY A 271 3.06 -24.60 -6.41
C GLY A 271 2.63 -24.28 -4.96
N TYR A 272 2.77 -23.06 -4.43
CA TYR A 272 2.38 -22.76 -3.04
C TYR A 272 0.94 -22.22 -2.96
N ASN A 273 -0.01 -23.13 -3.12
CA ASN A 273 -1.37 -22.97 -2.57
C ASN A 273 -1.37 -23.51 -1.14
N GLN A 274 -0.86 -22.73 -0.18
CA GLN A 274 -1.13 -22.96 1.23
C GLN A 274 -1.85 -21.74 1.81
N LEU A 275 -3.17 -21.75 1.68
CA LEU A 275 -4.03 -21.19 2.71
C LEU A 275 -3.78 -22.05 3.95
N LEU A 276 -2.87 -21.63 4.84
CA LEU A 276 -2.82 -22.20 6.18
C LEU A 276 -3.96 -21.60 7.00
N PRO A 277 -4.77 -22.43 7.68
CA PRO A 277 -5.77 -21.93 8.62
C PRO A 277 -5.05 -21.30 9.81
N VAL A 278 -5.39 -20.05 10.12
CA VAL A 278 -4.95 -19.38 11.33
C VAL A 278 -5.59 -20.09 12.53
N ILE A 279 -4.78 -20.77 13.34
CA ILE A 279 -5.18 -21.28 14.66
C ILE A 279 -5.22 -20.07 15.60
N LEU A 280 -6.42 -19.73 16.08
CA LEU A 280 -6.64 -18.70 17.09
C LEU A 280 -6.13 -19.18 18.47
N PRO A 281 -5.50 -18.32 19.30
CA PRO A 281 -5.08 -18.72 20.65
C PRO A 281 -6.28 -19.02 21.54
N THR A 282 -6.21 -20.12 22.29
CA THR A 282 -7.23 -20.59 23.22
C THR A 282 -7.50 -19.58 24.34
N THR A 283 -8.77 -19.20 24.51
CA THR A 283 -9.24 -18.30 25.56
C THR A 283 -9.17 -18.99 26.93
N LYS A 284 -8.53 -18.36 27.92
CA LYS A 284 -8.66 -18.78 29.33
C LYS A 284 -10.12 -18.59 29.77
N GLN A 285 -10.68 -19.63 30.38
CA GLN A 285 -12.04 -19.65 30.92
C GLN A 285 -12.25 -18.58 31.99
N ILE A 286 -13.34 -17.81 31.86
CA ILE A 286 -13.95 -17.09 32.97
C ILE A 286 -15.19 -17.88 33.37
N VAL A 287 -15.18 -18.42 34.58
CA VAL A 287 -16.32 -19.05 35.26
C VAL A 287 -17.39 -18.00 35.52
N THR A 288 -18.67 -18.31 35.28
CA THR A 288 -19.77 -17.61 35.94
C THR A 288 -20.90 -18.59 36.31
N LEU A 289 -21.32 -18.48 37.57
CA LEU A 289 -22.44 -19.16 38.25
C LEU A 289 -23.82 -18.68 37.72
N PRO A 290 -24.93 -19.36 38.09
CA PRO A 290 -26.06 -19.61 37.18
C PRO A 290 -27.13 -18.53 37.15
N THR A 291 -27.89 -18.64 36.07
CA THR A 291 -29.10 -17.94 35.63
C THR A 291 -30.20 -17.79 36.69
N PRO A 292 -31.06 -16.78 36.51
CA PRO A 292 -32.49 -16.95 36.62
C PRO A 292 -33.19 -16.79 35.26
N VAL A 293 -34.15 -17.69 35.03
CA VAL A 293 -35.20 -17.70 34.00
C VAL A 293 -36.53 -17.61 34.78
N PRO A 294 -37.69 -17.14 34.27
CA PRO A 294 -38.04 -16.63 32.92
C PRO A 294 -38.76 -15.26 32.93
N ASP A 295 -38.95 -14.66 31.76
CA ASP A 295 -40.29 -14.22 31.36
C ASP A 295 -40.45 -14.22 29.84
N ALA A 296 -41.54 -14.84 29.36
CA ALA A 296 -41.88 -14.98 27.96
C ALA A 296 -42.25 -13.61 27.37
N THR A 297 -41.32 -13.02 26.64
CA THR A 297 -41.58 -11.83 25.81
C THR A 297 -41.32 -12.22 24.37
N THR A 298 -42.33 -12.00 23.52
CA THR A 298 -42.33 -12.23 22.07
C THR A 298 -40.99 -11.84 21.45
N THR A 299 -40.14 -12.83 21.17
CA THR A 299 -38.80 -12.61 20.63
C THR A 299 -38.94 -12.16 19.18
N SER A 300 -38.63 -10.89 18.92
CA SER A 300 -38.46 -10.40 17.56
C SER A 300 -37.49 -11.34 16.83
N PRO A 301 -37.83 -11.82 15.60
CA PRO A 301 -36.96 -12.72 14.83
C PRO A 301 -35.62 -12.08 14.45
N ILE A 302 -35.50 -10.76 14.66
CA ILE A 302 -34.30 -9.99 14.44
C ILE A 302 -33.97 -9.27 15.75
N SER A 303 -32.76 -9.47 16.26
CA SER A 303 -32.25 -8.71 17.42
C SER A 303 -31.18 -7.72 17.00
N ILE A 304 -31.15 -6.59 17.69
CA ILE A 304 -30.15 -5.54 17.50
C ILE A 304 -29.35 -5.41 18.79
N GLU A 305 -28.03 -5.50 18.68
CA GLU A 305 -27.11 -5.37 19.81
C GLU A 305 -26.11 -4.28 19.49
N GLN A 306 -26.02 -3.27 20.36
CA GLN A 306 -25.15 -2.11 20.17
C GLN A 306 -24.07 -2.10 21.25
N LYS A 307 -22.80 -1.98 20.83
CA LYS A 307 -21.64 -1.96 21.72
C LYS A 307 -20.81 -0.70 21.47
N LEU A 308 -20.58 0.08 22.53
CA LEU A 308 -19.59 1.15 22.51
C LEU A 308 -18.19 0.53 22.34
N THR A 309 -17.51 0.84 21.23
CA THR A 309 -16.16 0.31 20.97
C THR A 309 -15.09 1.32 21.35
N THR A 310 -15.37 2.61 21.19
CA THR A 310 -14.38 3.67 21.35
C THR A 310 -15.05 4.97 21.74
N ARG A 311 -14.41 5.74 22.62
CA ARG A 311 -14.80 7.09 23.02
C ARG A 311 -13.57 7.98 22.97
N TRP A 312 -13.69 9.17 22.37
CA TRP A 312 -12.59 10.14 22.35
C TRP A 312 -13.13 11.57 22.41
N ASN A 313 -12.25 12.49 22.80
CA ASN A 313 -12.54 13.92 22.77
C ASN A 313 -11.84 14.55 21.56
N ALA A 314 -12.57 15.33 20.79
CA ALA A 314 -12.03 16.16 19.71
C ALA A 314 -12.74 17.52 19.74
N ASP A 315 -11.96 18.59 19.73
CA ASP A 315 -12.45 19.98 19.71
C ASP A 315 -13.48 20.31 20.82
N GLY A 316 -13.19 19.85 22.04
CA GLY A 316 -14.05 20.09 23.21
C GLY A 316 -15.37 19.29 23.22
N LYS A 317 -15.59 18.40 22.25
CA LYS A 317 -16.74 17.49 22.18
C LYS A 317 -16.31 16.04 22.35
N THR A 318 -17.10 15.27 23.08
CA THR A 318 -16.91 13.82 23.19
C THR A 318 -17.66 13.11 22.07
N TYR A 319 -16.94 12.27 21.32
CA TYR A 319 -17.49 11.38 20.31
C TYR A 319 -17.48 9.94 20.79
N PHE A 320 -18.47 9.19 20.32
CA PHE A 320 -18.65 7.77 20.62
C PHE A 320 -18.77 7.00 19.31
N ARG A 321 -18.03 5.88 19.20
CA ARG A 321 -18.17 4.89 18.12
C ARG A 321 -18.90 3.68 18.65
N TYR A 322 -20.02 3.34 18.01
CA TYR A 322 -20.80 2.14 18.32
C TYR A 322 -20.70 1.15 17.16
N SER A 323 -20.41 -0.10 17.49
CA SER A 323 -20.62 -1.25 16.62
C SER A 323 -22.02 -1.80 16.90
N THR A 324 -22.81 -2.01 15.87
CA THR A 324 -24.19 -2.48 15.96
C THR A 324 -24.35 -3.75 15.16
N MET A 325 -24.73 -4.83 15.84
CA MET A 325 -24.96 -6.15 15.28
C MET A 325 -26.45 -6.38 15.10
N VAL A 326 -26.87 -6.63 13.87
CA VAL A 326 -28.23 -7.09 13.54
C VAL A 326 -28.18 -8.58 13.31
N ILE A 327 -28.81 -9.35 14.18
CA ILE A 327 -28.75 -10.80 14.20
C ILE A 327 -30.08 -11.35 13.73
N ASN A 328 -30.04 -12.20 12.70
CA ASN A 328 -31.21 -12.97 12.29
C ASN A 328 -31.35 -14.18 13.23
N LYS A 329 -32.25 -14.07 14.21
CA LYS A 329 -32.58 -15.14 15.17
C LYS A 329 -33.71 -16.04 14.68
N SER A 330 -34.26 -15.80 13.48
CA SER A 330 -35.23 -16.70 12.88
C SER A 330 -34.57 -17.98 12.34
N ASP A 331 -35.39 -18.96 12.03
CA ASP A 331 -35.05 -20.19 11.33
C ASP A 331 -35.01 -20.02 9.80
N LYS A 332 -35.28 -18.82 9.29
CA LYS A 332 -35.39 -18.51 7.85
C LYS A 332 -34.37 -17.48 7.38
N THR A 333 -34.18 -17.38 6.06
CA THR A 333 -33.23 -16.42 5.50
C THR A 333 -33.90 -15.05 5.37
N LEU A 334 -33.27 -14.03 5.94
CA LEU A 334 -33.74 -12.65 5.86
C LEU A 334 -33.35 -12.05 4.50
N THR A 335 -34.32 -11.89 3.60
CA THR A 335 -34.09 -11.41 2.22
C THR A 335 -34.28 -9.91 2.07
N SER A 336 -34.94 -9.26 3.03
CA SER A 336 -34.98 -7.80 3.10
C SER A 336 -35.02 -7.33 4.55
N LEU A 337 -34.39 -6.20 4.81
CA LEU A 337 -34.31 -5.55 6.11
C LEU A 337 -34.46 -4.05 5.92
N ASN A 338 -35.32 -3.43 6.72
CA ASN A 338 -35.45 -2.01 6.90
C ASN A 338 -35.25 -1.67 8.38
N LEU A 339 -34.32 -0.78 8.65
CA LEU A 339 -34.02 -0.25 9.98
C LEU A 339 -34.41 1.23 10.03
N CYS A 340 -34.99 1.65 11.15
CA CYS A 340 -35.15 3.04 11.50
C CYS A 340 -34.08 3.40 12.55
N ILE A 341 -33.33 4.47 12.29
CA ILE A 341 -32.28 4.95 13.20
C ILE A 341 -32.56 6.38 13.58
N SER A 342 -33.02 6.60 14.82
CA SER A 342 -33.29 7.92 15.39
C SER A 342 -32.16 8.38 16.30
N LYS A 343 -32.09 9.70 16.54
CA LYS A 343 -31.04 10.35 17.36
C LYS A 343 -29.61 10.06 16.85
N LEU A 344 -29.47 9.78 15.56
CA LEU A 344 -28.18 9.67 14.89
C LEU A 344 -27.80 11.04 14.30
N TYR A 345 -26.78 11.66 14.89
CA TYR A 345 -26.30 13.00 14.52
C TYR A 345 -24.95 12.96 13.81
N GLY A 346 -24.53 11.79 13.34
CA GLY A 346 -23.22 11.60 12.74
C GLY A 346 -23.22 10.46 11.73
N PRO A 347 -22.05 10.18 11.14
CA PRO A 347 -21.94 9.23 10.03
C PRO A 347 -22.18 7.78 10.46
N ILE A 348 -22.73 7.00 9.53
CA ILE A 348 -23.03 5.57 9.65
C ILE A 348 -22.45 4.82 8.44
N TRP A 349 -21.96 3.60 8.68
CA TRP A 349 -21.33 2.73 7.69
C TRP A 349 -21.82 1.29 7.85
N GLY A 350 -21.91 0.55 6.76
CA GLY A 350 -22.36 -0.86 6.77
C GLY A 350 -23.84 -1.06 6.45
N LEU A 351 -24.57 0.02 6.13
CA LEU A 351 -25.96 0.00 5.65
C LEU A 351 -26.10 0.91 4.43
N THR A 352 -27.16 0.72 3.64
CA THR A 352 -27.56 1.63 2.56
C THR A 352 -28.78 2.44 2.99
N LYS A 353 -28.71 3.77 2.89
CA LYS A 353 -29.87 4.64 3.19
C LYS A 353 -30.83 4.65 2.00
N THR A 354 -32.10 4.35 2.25
CA THR A 354 -33.16 4.30 1.24
C THR A 354 -34.36 5.08 1.75
N GLY A 355 -34.52 6.34 1.30
CA GLY A 355 -35.49 7.26 1.88
C GLY A 355 -35.18 7.54 3.36
N ASP A 356 -36.17 7.30 4.23
CA ASP A 356 -36.06 7.50 5.69
C ASP A 356 -35.62 6.23 6.45
N SER A 357 -35.37 5.12 5.76
CA SER A 357 -34.90 3.87 6.36
C SER A 357 -33.49 3.48 5.91
N TYR A 358 -32.93 2.50 6.58
CA TYR A 358 -31.65 1.88 6.25
C TYR A 358 -31.84 0.41 5.91
N THR A 359 -31.28 -0.03 4.80
CA THR A 359 -31.36 -1.40 4.29
C THR A 359 -30.00 -2.07 4.28
N PHE A 360 -29.97 -3.35 3.84
CA PHE A 360 -28.72 -4.04 3.55
C PHE A 360 -27.81 -3.19 2.66
N PRO A 361 -26.48 -3.26 2.87
CA PRO A 361 -25.54 -2.68 1.94
C PRO A 361 -25.66 -3.35 0.57
N THR A 362 -25.33 -2.64 -0.50
CA THR A 362 -25.56 -3.12 -1.89
C THR A 362 -24.87 -4.43 -2.25
N TRP A 363 -23.89 -4.89 -1.46
CA TRP A 363 -23.17 -6.15 -1.65
C TRP A 363 -23.73 -7.32 -0.83
N ILE A 364 -24.75 -7.10 0.01
CA ILE A 364 -25.44 -8.14 0.78
C ILE A 364 -26.89 -8.22 0.28
N GLN A 365 -27.26 -9.39 -0.24
CA GLN A 365 -28.60 -9.63 -0.78
C GLN A 365 -29.53 -10.32 0.22
N SER A 366 -28.98 -11.02 1.21
CA SER A 366 -29.73 -11.73 2.25
C SER A 366 -28.86 -12.06 3.46
N LEU A 367 -29.48 -12.30 4.62
CA LEU A 367 -28.83 -12.71 5.86
C LEU A 367 -29.40 -14.06 6.35
N PRO A 368 -28.64 -15.17 6.26
CA PRO A 368 -29.12 -16.49 6.69
C PRO A 368 -29.46 -16.58 8.17
N ALA A 369 -30.22 -17.61 8.56
CA ALA A 369 -30.56 -17.93 9.94
C ALA A 369 -29.30 -18.04 10.82
N GLY A 370 -29.33 -17.42 12.01
CA GLY A 370 -28.22 -17.38 12.96
C GLY A 370 -27.02 -16.51 12.55
N LYS A 371 -27.06 -15.85 11.39
CA LYS A 371 -26.01 -14.93 10.94
C LYS A 371 -26.32 -13.49 11.34
N SER A 372 -25.28 -12.68 11.33
CA SER A 372 -25.33 -11.28 11.74
C SER A 372 -24.73 -10.34 10.70
N LEU A 373 -25.28 -9.14 10.64
CA LEU A 373 -24.75 -7.99 9.90
C LEU A 373 -24.24 -6.98 10.91
N GLU A 374 -23.00 -6.53 10.75
CA GLU A 374 -22.44 -5.44 11.55
C GLU A 374 -22.48 -4.12 10.77
N PHE A 375 -22.92 -3.06 11.43
CA PHE A 375 -22.77 -1.70 10.96
C PHE A 375 -22.26 -0.80 12.09
N VAL A 376 -21.65 0.32 11.75
CA VAL A 376 -20.97 1.20 12.71
C VAL A 376 -21.48 2.61 12.53
N TYR A 377 -21.65 3.34 13.62
CA TYR A 377 -21.87 4.78 13.56
C TYR A 377 -21.05 5.53 14.60
N ILE A 378 -20.78 6.79 14.30
CA ILE A 378 -20.07 7.72 15.17
C ILE A 378 -20.95 8.95 15.37
N HIS A 379 -21.15 9.38 16.60
CA HIS A 379 -21.84 10.63 16.90
C HIS A 379 -21.42 11.24 18.24
N ALA A 380 -21.75 12.52 18.44
CA ALA A 380 -21.42 13.28 19.65
C ALA A 380 -22.59 13.33 20.65
N SER A 381 -23.27 12.20 20.85
CA SER A 381 -24.39 12.08 21.78
C SER A 381 -24.41 10.69 22.42
N SER A 382 -25.39 10.45 23.30
CA SER A 382 -25.72 9.10 23.78
C SER A 382 -26.12 8.20 22.62
N GLN A 383 -25.92 6.88 22.77
CA GLN A 383 -26.26 5.83 21.80
C GLN A 383 -27.53 6.12 20.97
N ALA A 384 -27.41 5.99 19.64
CA ALA A 384 -28.53 6.17 18.73
C ALA A 384 -29.56 5.04 18.92
N GLU A 385 -30.82 5.35 18.67
CA GLU A 385 -31.91 4.39 18.78
C GLU A 385 -32.06 3.65 17.45
N VAL A 386 -31.83 2.34 17.45
CA VAL A 386 -31.91 1.49 16.27
C VAL A 386 -33.09 0.53 16.45
N SER A 387 -34.01 0.51 15.49
CA SER A 387 -35.17 -0.39 15.50
C SER A 387 -35.41 -0.99 14.12
N VAL A 388 -36.05 -2.16 14.08
CA VAL A 388 -36.47 -2.79 12.83
C VAL A 388 -37.82 -2.21 12.42
N SER A 389 -37.87 -1.53 11.28
CA SER A 389 -39.11 -0.96 10.74
C SER A 389 -39.81 -1.86 9.72
N GLY A 390 -39.11 -2.87 9.17
CA GLY A 390 -39.72 -3.90 8.34
C GLY A 390 -38.73 -4.95 7.86
N TYR A 391 -39.20 -6.15 7.51
CA TYR A 391 -38.35 -7.22 7.01
C TYR A 391 -39.15 -8.27 6.19
N LYS A 392 -38.43 -9.13 5.44
CA LYS A 392 -38.99 -10.32 4.78
C LYS A 392 -38.13 -11.54 5.05
N LEU A 393 -38.77 -12.63 5.45
CA LEU A 393 -38.15 -13.95 5.62
C LEU A 393 -38.56 -14.86 4.47
N ALA A 394 -37.60 -15.59 3.90
CA ALA A 394 -37.80 -16.61 2.88
C ALA A 394 -37.46 -17.99 3.45
#